data_AF-A0A371XSB2-F1
#
_entry.id   AF-A0A371XSB2-F1
#
_cell.length_a   1.000
_cell.length_b   1.000
_cell.length_c   1.000
_cell.angle_alpha   90.00
_cell.angle_beta   90.00
_cell.angle_gamma   90.00
#
_symmetry.space_group_name_H-M   'P 1'
#
loop_
_entity.id
_entity.type
_entity.pdbx_description
1 polymer ?
#
loop_
_entity_poly.entity_id
_entity_poly.type
_entity_poly.pdbx_seq_one_letter_code
_entity_poly.pdbx_strand_id
1 'polypeptide(L)'
;MGREQWKKILVGSAGNMVEWFDWFVYASFATYFAGAFFPDGNPTAQLMNTAGIFAVGFFMRPVGGWLLGRVGDRKGRKAALTLTVTLMSASAVLIAIAPTYAVAGYGGAVVLLIARLLQGLSVGGEYAASATYLTEASDPSRRGFASSFQYVSMTAGQIVGLGLQIVLQRTLSDDALHSWGWRIPFVIGALGAAIIFYLRRNMLETDVYEESADDAGADSKGTLTALWAHRREAFLVMALTMGGTVAYYTYTTYLTKYLSNSAGLSKETATLVSFCALIVFACIQPLAGRLSDRIGRRPLLITFAVGSTFLTVPIMTMLKHAGSFWPALGLALLALVVVTGYTSINACVKAELFPTGIRALGVALPYAVANALFGGTAEYVALWFKDAGLESGFYWYVAGCAAVSLIVYLTMRETKDIDLNRVAAAAPETAQRTAEAV
;
A
#
# COMPACT_ATOMS: atom_id res chain seq x y z
N MET A 1 -3.01 -14.75 27.07
CA MET A 1 -2.28 -13.54 26.59
C MET A 1 -2.25 -12.51 27.71
N GLY A 2 -1.07 -12.08 28.15
CA GLY A 2 -0.91 -11.12 29.25
C GLY A 2 -1.27 -9.68 28.86
N ARG A 3 -1.61 -8.83 29.85
CA ARG A 3 -1.94 -7.40 29.66
C ARG A 3 -0.87 -6.61 28.90
N GLU A 4 0.41 -6.93 29.10
CA GLU A 4 1.52 -6.29 28.38
C GLU A 4 1.59 -6.66 26.90
N GLN A 5 1.28 -7.92 26.56
CA GLN A 5 1.22 -8.38 25.17
C GLN A 5 0.12 -7.64 24.41
N TRP A 6 -1.06 -7.48 25.02
CA TRP A 6 -2.15 -6.69 24.45
C TRP A 6 -1.76 -5.23 24.24
N LYS A 7 -1.07 -4.61 25.21
CA LYS A 7 -0.59 -3.23 25.09
C LYS A 7 0.41 -3.07 23.94
N LYS A 8 1.35 -4.01 23.78
CA LYS A 8 2.33 -4.01 22.68
C LYS A 8 1.65 -4.15 21.31
N ILE A 9 0.69 -5.07 21.17
CA ILE A 9 -0.08 -5.26 19.93
C ILE A 9 -0.89 -4.00 19.60
N LEU A 10 -1.60 -3.42 20.56
CA LEU A 10 -2.42 -2.22 20.36
C LEU A 10 -1.56 -1.02 19.93
N VAL A 11 -0.42 -0.78 20.57
CA VAL A 11 0.48 0.34 20.21
C VAL A 11 1.18 0.12 18.86
N GLY A 12 1.53 -1.13 18.53
CA GLY A 12 2.07 -1.50 17.22
C GLY A 12 1.07 -1.23 16.09
N SER A 13 -0.13 -1.80 16.22
CA SER A 13 -1.21 -1.66 15.24
C SER A 13 -1.71 -0.21 15.10
N ALA A 14 -1.74 0.56 16.19
CA ALA A 14 -2.12 1.97 16.14
C ALA A 14 -1.13 2.81 15.33
N GLY A 15 0.18 2.51 15.40
CA GLY A 15 1.18 3.17 14.56
C GLY A 15 0.96 2.91 13.07
N ASN A 16 0.73 1.65 12.70
CA ASN A 16 0.42 1.24 11.33
C ASN A 16 -0.86 1.94 10.81
N MET A 17 -1.91 2.00 11.64
CA MET A 17 -3.17 2.65 11.28
C MET A 17 -2.99 4.15 11.03
N VAL A 18 -2.23 4.86 11.86
CA VAL A 18 -1.91 6.29 11.67
C VAL A 18 -1.12 6.51 10.37
N GLU A 19 -0.17 5.62 10.07
CA GLU A 19 0.64 5.69 8.86
C GLU A 19 -0.22 5.55 7.58
N TRP A 20 -1.13 4.57 7.55
CA TRP A 20 -2.06 4.42 6.43
C TRP A 20 -3.11 5.53 6.36
N PHE A 21 -3.59 6.01 7.51
CA PHE A 21 -4.49 7.16 7.56
C PHE A 21 -3.88 8.38 6.84
N ASP A 22 -2.66 8.79 7.19
CA ASP A 22 -1.99 9.95 6.57
C ASP A 22 -1.69 9.75 5.08
N TRP A 23 -1.42 8.51 4.68
CA TRP A 23 -1.20 8.16 3.28
C TRP A 23 -2.47 8.40 2.45
N PHE A 24 -3.61 7.90 2.93
CA PHE A 24 -4.86 7.95 2.18
C PHE A 24 -5.59 9.27 2.31
N VAL A 25 -5.46 9.97 3.45
CA VAL A 25 -5.95 11.34 3.62
C VAL A 25 -5.37 12.27 2.56
N TYR A 26 -4.08 12.16 2.26
CA TYR A 26 -3.49 12.99 1.22
C TYR A 26 -4.09 12.73 -0.16
N ALA A 27 -4.25 11.46 -0.51
CA ALA A 27 -4.86 11.12 -1.77
C ALA A 27 -6.33 11.58 -1.81
N SER A 28 -7.11 11.37 -0.75
CA SER A 28 -8.54 11.69 -0.76
C SER A 28 -8.83 13.19 -0.70
N PHE A 29 -8.03 13.96 0.07
CA PHE A 29 -8.14 15.41 0.19
C PHE A 29 -7.44 16.20 -0.93
N ALA A 30 -6.71 15.54 -1.84
CA ALA A 30 -6.08 16.19 -2.99
C ALA A 30 -7.08 17.04 -3.81
N THR A 31 -8.35 16.62 -3.88
CA THR A 31 -9.43 17.37 -4.57
C THR A 31 -9.85 18.68 -3.89
N TYR A 32 -9.32 18.95 -2.69
CA TYR A 32 -9.56 20.17 -1.91
C TYR A 32 -8.31 21.04 -1.76
N PHE A 33 -7.12 20.45 -1.63
CA PHE A 33 -5.90 21.23 -1.44
C PHE A 33 -5.05 21.43 -2.70
N ALA A 34 -5.27 20.70 -3.80
CA ALA A 34 -4.40 20.81 -4.98
C ALA A 34 -4.30 22.26 -5.51
N GLY A 35 -5.42 22.98 -5.59
CA GLY A 35 -5.44 24.40 -5.99
C GLY A 35 -4.76 25.34 -4.99
N ALA A 36 -4.56 24.92 -3.73
CA ALA A 36 -3.85 25.73 -2.74
C ALA A 36 -2.32 25.68 -2.91
N PHE A 37 -1.77 24.70 -3.64
CA PHE A 37 -0.32 24.48 -3.78
C PHE A 37 0.22 24.66 -5.19
N PHE A 38 -0.65 24.68 -6.18
CA PHE A 38 -0.29 24.82 -7.59
C PHE A 38 -1.01 26.03 -8.18
N PRO A 39 -0.41 26.71 -9.17
CA PRO A 39 -1.03 27.89 -9.78
C PRO A 39 -2.40 27.57 -10.39
N ASP A 40 -3.26 28.58 -10.42
CA ASP A 40 -4.56 28.52 -11.09
C ASP A 40 -4.39 28.20 -12.58
N GLY A 41 -5.31 27.40 -13.12
CA GLY A 41 -5.23 26.91 -14.49
C GLY A 41 -6.07 25.65 -14.66
N ASN A 42 -5.44 24.55 -15.05
CA ASN A 42 -6.10 23.26 -15.28
C ASN A 42 -6.21 22.46 -13.97
N PRO A 43 -7.42 22.20 -13.44
CA PRO A 43 -7.60 21.43 -12.20
C PRO A 43 -7.07 19.99 -12.30
N THR A 44 -7.11 19.38 -13.49
CA THR A 44 -6.53 18.05 -13.72
C THR A 44 -5.01 18.10 -13.57
N ALA A 45 -4.34 19.14 -14.08
CA ALA A 45 -2.91 19.31 -13.93
C ALA A 45 -2.50 19.53 -12.45
N GLN A 46 -3.28 20.28 -11.67
CA GLN A 46 -3.05 20.45 -10.22
C GLN A 46 -3.15 19.10 -9.48
N LEU A 47 -4.15 18.28 -9.84
CA LEU A 47 -4.28 16.92 -9.30
C LEU A 47 -3.15 16.00 -9.75
N MET A 48 -2.70 16.10 -11.01
CA MET A 48 -1.55 15.34 -11.52
C MET A 48 -0.28 15.68 -10.75
N ASN A 49 -0.02 16.95 -10.47
CA ASN A 49 1.15 17.34 -9.68
C ASN A 49 1.07 16.76 -8.26
N THR A 50 -0.10 16.82 -7.63
CA THR A 50 -0.34 16.21 -6.31
C THR A 50 -0.14 14.69 -6.34
N ALA A 51 -0.66 14.02 -7.37
CA ALA A 51 -0.47 12.58 -7.59
C ALA A 51 0.98 12.21 -7.90
N GLY A 52 1.75 13.10 -8.56
CA GLY A 52 3.17 12.94 -8.78
C GLY A 52 3.96 12.96 -7.48
N ILE A 53 3.68 13.93 -6.59
CA ILE A 53 4.26 13.99 -5.24
C ILE A 53 3.89 12.71 -4.44
N PHE A 54 2.65 12.26 -4.54
CA PHE A 54 2.22 10.99 -3.94
C PHE A 54 3.02 9.78 -4.47
N ALA A 55 3.20 9.68 -5.79
CA ALA A 55 3.94 8.61 -6.44
C ALA A 55 5.41 8.58 -5.99
N VAL A 56 6.07 9.75 -5.89
CA VAL A 56 7.46 9.86 -5.41
C VAL A 56 7.62 9.26 -4.00
N GLY A 57 6.62 9.39 -3.13
CA GLY A 57 6.61 8.72 -1.83
C GLY A 57 6.70 7.19 -1.93
N PHE A 58 6.10 6.56 -2.94
CA PHE A 58 6.25 5.11 -3.14
C PHE A 58 7.66 4.73 -3.56
N PHE A 59 8.31 5.53 -4.42
CA PHE A 59 9.69 5.27 -4.85
C PHE A 59 10.70 5.34 -3.69
N MET A 60 10.35 6.03 -2.61
CA MET A 60 11.17 6.04 -1.39
C MET A 60 11.01 4.79 -0.52
N ARG A 61 10.00 3.94 -0.73
CA ARG A 61 9.80 2.72 0.08
C ARG A 61 10.97 1.73 -0.05
N PRO A 62 11.47 1.39 -1.26
CA PRO A 62 12.70 0.61 -1.40
C PRO A 62 13.90 1.20 -0.64
N VAL A 63 14.08 2.53 -0.76
CA VAL A 63 15.18 3.27 -0.13
C VAL A 63 15.04 3.22 1.39
N GLY A 64 13.82 3.39 1.89
CA GLY A 64 13.47 3.31 3.30
C GLY A 64 13.75 1.94 3.89
N GLY A 65 13.30 0.86 3.22
CA GLY A 65 13.58 -0.50 3.64
C GLY A 65 15.07 -0.79 3.76
N TRP A 66 15.87 -0.35 2.78
CA TRP A 66 17.33 -0.49 2.82
C TRP A 66 17.98 0.35 3.93
N LEU A 67 17.61 1.63 4.05
CA LEU A 67 18.17 2.54 5.05
C LEU A 67 17.85 2.09 6.48
N LEU A 68 16.57 1.78 6.74
CA LEU A 68 16.08 1.35 8.05
C LEU A 68 16.63 -0.03 8.44
N GLY A 69 16.79 -0.94 7.46
CA GLY A 69 17.47 -2.21 7.67
C GLY A 69 18.90 -2.00 8.15
N ARG A 70 19.69 -1.20 7.42
CA ARG A 70 21.08 -0.89 7.79
C ARG A 70 21.21 -0.17 9.13
N VAL A 71 20.29 0.72 9.46
CA VAL A 71 20.23 1.37 10.78
C VAL A 71 19.91 0.34 11.87
N GLY A 72 18.99 -0.59 11.60
CA GLY A 72 18.65 -1.70 12.49
C GLY A 72 19.84 -2.61 12.75
N ASP A 73 20.60 -2.95 11.71
CA ASP A 73 21.76 -3.84 11.79
C ASP A 73 22.94 -3.18 12.53
N ARG A 74 23.17 -1.87 12.32
CA ARG A 74 24.33 -1.16 12.91
C ARG A 74 24.09 -0.55 14.28
N LYS A 75 22.88 -0.03 14.51
CA LYS A 75 22.53 0.74 15.71
C LYS A 75 21.44 0.05 16.55
N GLY A 76 21.04 -1.15 16.16
CA GLY A 76 19.97 -1.91 16.80
C GLY A 76 18.57 -1.54 16.29
N ARG A 77 17.65 -2.51 16.38
CA ARG A 77 16.25 -2.36 15.94
C ARG A 77 15.51 -1.20 16.61
N LYS A 78 15.87 -0.85 17.85
CA LYS A 78 15.35 0.31 18.59
C LYS A 78 15.62 1.63 17.86
N ALA A 79 16.83 1.81 17.33
CA ALA A 79 17.20 3.01 16.57
C ALA A 79 16.42 3.09 15.26
N ALA A 80 16.24 1.96 14.56
CA ALA A 80 15.44 1.90 13.33
C ALA A 80 13.97 2.26 13.57
N LEU A 81 13.33 1.66 14.59
CA LEU A 81 11.94 1.94 14.94
C LEU A 81 11.72 3.38 15.45
N THR A 82 12.71 3.96 16.12
CA THR A 82 12.64 5.37 16.53
C THR A 82 12.72 6.28 15.30
N LEU A 83 13.65 5.98 14.38
CA LEU A 83 13.82 6.74 13.15
C LEU A 83 12.55 6.73 12.28
N THR A 84 11.88 5.58 12.10
CA THR A 84 10.63 5.51 11.32
C THR A 84 9.57 6.44 11.89
N VAL A 85 9.31 6.33 13.20
CA VAL A 85 8.27 7.12 13.86
C VAL A 85 8.61 8.60 13.82
N THR A 86 9.88 8.97 14.01
CA THR A 86 10.30 10.38 13.89
C THR A 86 10.09 10.92 12.48
N LEU A 87 10.46 10.16 11.44
CA LEU A 87 10.24 10.56 10.05
C LEU A 87 8.75 10.72 9.73
N MET A 88 7.93 9.78 10.20
CA MET A 88 6.47 9.81 10.06
C MET A 88 5.88 11.06 10.73
N SER A 89 6.18 11.28 12.01
CA SER A 89 5.67 12.44 12.76
C SER A 89 6.13 13.77 12.16
N ALA A 90 7.40 13.86 11.73
CA ALA A 90 7.91 15.05 11.06
C ALA A 90 7.18 15.32 9.75
N SER A 91 6.91 14.28 8.94
CA SER A 91 6.19 14.42 7.68
C SER A 91 4.75 14.93 7.87
N ALA A 92 4.02 14.41 8.86
CA ALA A 92 2.65 14.83 9.14
C ALA A 92 2.59 16.30 9.56
N VAL A 93 3.51 16.73 10.43
CA VAL A 93 3.64 18.14 10.83
C VAL A 93 3.97 19.03 9.64
N LEU A 94 4.92 18.63 8.79
CA LEU A 94 5.32 19.40 7.60
C LEU A 94 4.14 19.62 6.65
N ILE A 95 3.30 18.61 6.41
CA ILE A 95 2.13 18.76 5.53
C ILE A 95 1.10 19.71 6.16
N ALA A 96 0.87 19.59 7.47
CA ALA A 96 -0.11 20.42 8.17
C ALA A 96 0.24 21.93 8.13
N ILE A 97 1.53 22.27 8.20
CA ILE A 97 2.02 23.66 8.20
C ILE A 97 2.48 24.16 6.83
N ALA A 98 2.36 23.35 5.78
CA ALA A 98 2.90 23.69 4.47
C ALA A 98 2.25 25.00 3.93
N PRO A 99 3.06 25.98 3.49
CA PRO A 99 2.56 27.25 3.00
C PRO A 99 1.87 27.07 1.65
N THR A 100 0.82 27.86 1.39
CA THR A 100 0.12 27.82 0.10
C THR A 100 0.93 28.52 -1.00
N TYR A 101 0.55 28.28 -2.25
CA TYR A 101 1.16 28.90 -3.42
C TYR A 101 1.12 30.44 -3.34
N ALA A 102 0.05 31.01 -2.82
CA ALA A 102 -0.08 32.46 -2.62
C ALA A 102 0.96 33.04 -1.65
N VAL A 103 1.49 32.25 -0.70
CA VAL A 103 2.44 32.71 0.32
C VAL A 103 3.89 32.44 -0.09
N ALA A 104 4.18 31.27 -0.65
CA ALA A 104 5.55 30.81 -0.89
C ALA A 104 5.81 30.32 -2.32
N GLY A 105 4.88 30.53 -3.26
CA GLY A 105 4.94 29.96 -4.61
C GLY A 105 5.09 28.44 -4.56
N TYR A 106 6.00 27.90 -5.36
CA TYR A 106 6.32 26.46 -5.34
C TYR A 106 6.99 25.96 -4.05
N GLY A 107 7.37 26.85 -3.11
CA GLY A 107 7.93 26.46 -1.82
C GLY A 107 7.00 25.52 -1.03
N GLY A 108 5.68 25.73 -1.10
CA GLY A 108 4.69 24.84 -0.50
C GLY A 108 4.73 23.42 -1.08
N ALA A 109 4.77 23.31 -2.41
CA ALA A 109 4.87 22.03 -3.11
C ALA A 109 6.18 21.29 -2.80
N VAL A 110 7.28 22.02 -2.62
CA VAL A 110 8.56 21.44 -2.16
C VAL A 110 8.45 20.90 -0.74
N VAL A 111 7.76 21.59 0.17
CA VAL A 111 7.48 21.06 1.52
C VAL A 111 6.64 19.78 1.46
N LEU A 112 5.60 19.74 0.62
CA LEU A 112 4.80 18.53 0.41
C LEU A 112 5.66 17.38 -0.14
N LEU A 113 6.55 17.67 -1.09
CA LEU A 113 7.49 16.70 -1.65
C LEU A 113 8.44 16.15 -0.59
N ILE A 114 9.08 17.01 0.19
CA ILE A 114 9.97 16.59 1.28
C ILE A 114 9.21 15.73 2.28
N ALA A 115 8.02 16.17 2.70
CA ALA A 115 7.21 15.40 3.63
C ALA A 115 6.86 14.01 3.06
N ARG A 116 6.49 13.91 1.78
CA ARG A 116 6.18 12.64 1.12
C ARG A 116 7.39 11.73 0.96
N LEU A 117 8.58 12.29 0.72
CA LEU A 117 9.83 11.53 0.71
C LEU A 117 10.10 10.93 2.09
N LEU A 118 9.99 11.73 3.17
CA LEU A 118 10.19 11.27 4.55
C LEU A 118 9.18 10.18 4.94
N GLN A 119 7.91 10.36 4.58
CA GLN A 119 6.87 9.37 4.86
C GLN A 119 7.12 8.07 4.07
N GLY A 120 7.51 8.17 2.80
CA GLY A 120 7.87 7.01 1.98
C GLY A 120 9.04 6.21 2.54
N LEU A 121 10.05 6.89 3.10
CA LEU A 121 11.16 6.26 3.80
C LEU A 121 10.69 5.49 5.05
N SER A 122 9.76 6.06 5.84
CA SER A 122 9.20 5.40 7.04
C SER A 122 8.51 4.07 6.71
N VAL A 123 7.64 4.07 5.69
CA VAL A 123 6.79 2.91 5.32
C VAL A 123 7.61 1.74 4.74
N GLY A 124 8.81 2.02 4.22
CA GLY A 124 9.56 1.13 3.33
C GLY A 124 9.85 -0.28 3.86
N GLY A 125 10.08 -0.43 5.16
CA GLY A 125 10.40 -1.72 5.78
C GLY A 125 9.22 -2.44 6.43
N GLU A 126 8.11 -1.74 6.66
CA GLU A 126 7.04 -2.24 7.54
C GLU A 126 6.18 -3.32 6.85
N TYR A 127 5.84 -3.13 5.58
CA TYR A 127 4.99 -4.07 4.85
C TYR A 127 5.58 -5.48 4.76
N ALA A 128 6.88 -5.58 4.43
CA ALA A 128 7.56 -6.87 4.28
C ALA A 128 7.67 -7.60 5.63
N ALA A 129 7.91 -6.87 6.71
CA ALA A 129 7.97 -7.42 8.06
C ALA A 129 6.59 -7.95 8.50
N SER A 130 5.52 -7.17 8.33
CA SER A 130 4.17 -7.57 8.73
C SER A 130 3.64 -8.75 7.91
N ALA A 131 3.87 -8.76 6.60
CA ALA A 131 3.47 -9.87 5.74
C ALA A 131 4.15 -11.18 6.15
N THR A 132 5.46 -11.13 6.40
CA THR A 132 6.26 -12.30 6.80
C THR A 132 5.80 -12.82 8.17
N TYR A 133 5.67 -11.92 9.16
CA TYR A 133 5.23 -12.26 10.51
C TYR A 133 3.85 -12.92 10.53
N LEU A 134 2.86 -12.34 9.84
CA LEU A 134 1.49 -12.90 9.77
C LEU A 134 1.47 -14.30 9.16
N THR A 135 2.34 -14.57 8.19
CA THR A 135 2.40 -15.88 7.51
C THR A 135 3.19 -16.94 8.28
N GLU A 136 4.23 -16.53 9.00
CA GLU A 136 5.11 -17.43 9.76
C GLU A 136 4.54 -17.76 11.14
N ALA A 137 3.85 -16.81 11.79
CA ALA A 137 3.21 -17.01 13.08
C ALA A 137 1.86 -17.78 12.99
N SER A 138 1.41 -18.13 11.78
CA SER A 138 0.11 -18.76 11.54
C SER A 138 0.24 -20.22 11.13
N ASP A 139 -0.74 -21.03 11.56
CA ASP A 139 -0.87 -22.41 11.12
C ASP A 139 -0.86 -22.51 9.59
N PRO A 140 -0.16 -23.49 8.99
CA PRO A 140 -0.10 -23.67 7.54
C PRO A 140 -1.49 -23.71 6.85
N SER A 141 -2.50 -24.24 7.54
CA SER A 141 -3.88 -24.36 7.05
C SER A 141 -4.71 -23.07 7.12
N ARG A 142 -4.19 -21.99 7.74
CA ARG A 142 -4.91 -20.72 7.99
C ARG A 142 -4.16 -19.49 7.51
N ARG A 143 -3.09 -19.67 6.72
CA ARG A 143 -2.25 -18.55 6.27
C ARG A 143 -3.00 -17.56 5.39
N GLY A 144 -3.92 -18.03 4.55
CA GLY A 144 -4.77 -17.18 3.73
C GLY A 144 -5.61 -16.24 4.60
N PHE A 145 -6.34 -16.80 5.57
CA PHE A 145 -7.11 -16.03 6.55
C PHE A 145 -6.25 -15.02 7.32
N ALA A 146 -5.11 -15.44 7.87
CA ALA A 146 -4.25 -14.54 8.64
C ALA A 146 -3.66 -13.40 7.80
N SER A 147 -3.20 -13.72 6.57
CA SER A 147 -2.60 -12.72 5.68
C SER A 147 -3.58 -11.65 5.19
N SER A 148 -4.87 -11.98 5.14
CA SER A 148 -5.93 -11.05 4.73
C SER A 148 -6.07 -9.84 5.65
N PHE A 149 -5.70 -9.98 6.93
CA PHE A 149 -5.77 -8.89 7.91
C PHE A 149 -4.82 -7.73 7.58
N GLN A 150 -3.78 -7.98 6.78
CA GLN A 150 -2.91 -6.92 6.28
C GLN A 150 -3.70 -5.86 5.52
N TYR A 151 -4.54 -6.28 4.56
CA TYR A 151 -5.36 -5.36 3.78
C TYR A 151 -6.54 -4.81 4.59
N VAL A 152 -7.05 -5.55 5.57
CA VAL A 152 -8.05 -5.02 6.52
C VAL A 152 -7.49 -3.82 7.28
N SER A 153 -6.28 -3.91 7.82
CA SER A 153 -5.62 -2.79 8.53
C SER A 153 -5.40 -1.58 7.62
N MET A 154 -4.90 -1.81 6.41
CA MET A 154 -4.71 -0.75 5.41
C MET A 154 -6.03 -0.05 5.05
N THR A 155 -7.09 -0.84 4.85
CA THR A 155 -8.42 -0.33 4.51
C THR A 155 -9.07 0.38 5.71
N ALA A 156 -8.82 -0.05 6.94
CA ALA A 156 -9.29 0.64 8.13
C ALA A 156 -8.76 2.08 8.20
N GLY A 157 -7.48 2.30 7.87
CA GLY A 157 -6.91 3.65 7.74
C GLY A 157 -7.63 4.50 6.69
N GLN A 158 -7.96 3.92 5.53
CA GLN A 158 -8.76 4.59 4.48
C GLN A 158 -10.16 4.97 4.97
N ILE A 159 -10.85 4.03 5.64
CA ILE A 159 -12.21 4.23 6.14
C ILE A 159 -12.23 5.37 7.16
N VAL A 160 -11.26 5.44 8.07
CA VAL A 160 -11.16 6.54 9.04
C VAL A 160 -10.91 7.88 8.32
N GLY A 161 -10.01 7.91 7.33
CA GLY A 161 -9.74 9.09 6.51
C GLY A 161 -10.97 9.60 5.76
N LEU A 162 -11.69 8.71 5.08
CA LEU A 162 -12.93 9.05 4.38
C LEU A 162 -14.07 9.41 5.34
N GLY A 163 -14.16 8.76 6.51
CA GLY A 163 -15.13 9.10 7.54
C GLY A 163 -14.93 10.53 8.05
N LEU A 164 -13.68 10.91 8.33
CA LEU A 164 -13.34 12.28 8.67
C LEU A 164 -13.67 13.25 7.52
N GLN A 165 -13.40 12.85 6.27
CA GLN A 165 -13.77 13.64 5.10
C GLN A 165 -15.27 13.88 4.99
N ILE A 166 -16.10 12.86 5.25
CA ILE A 166 -17.57 13.00 5.26
C ILE A 166 -18.01 13.95 6.37
N VAL A 167 -17.41 13.85 7.56
CA VAL A 167 -17.72 14.76 8.67
C VAL A 167 -17.41 16.20 8.28
N LEU A 168 -16.22 16.46 7.74
CA LEU A 168 -15.82 17.81 7.32
C LEU A 168 -16.67 18.33 6.15
N GLN A 169 -17.03 17.48 5.19
CA GLN A 169 -17.94 17.83 4.09
C GLN A 169 -19.33 18.27 4.59
N ARG A 170 -19.81 17.71 5.71
CA ARG A 170 -21.12 18.05 6.27
C ARG A 170 -21.11 19.22 7.23
N THR A 171 -19.96 19.55 7.83
CA THR A 171 -19.85 20.60 8.85
C THR A 171 -19.26 21.91 8.32
N LEU A 172 -18.49 21.86 7.23
CA LEU A 172 -17.85 23.02 6.62
C LEU A 172 -18.44 23.33 5.24
N SER A 173 -18.43 24.61 4.84
CA SER A 173 -18.74 25.00 3.46
C SER A 173 -17.63 24.58 2.49
N ASP A 174 -17.93 24.47 1.19
CA ASP A 174 -16.93 24.13 0.17
C ASP A 174 -15.74 25.13 0.20
N ASP A 175 -16.02 26.43 0.32
CA ASP A 175 -14.98 27.47 0.46
C ASP A 175 -14.10 27.26 1.70
N ALA A 176 -14.69 26.88 2.84
CA ALA A 176 -13.93 26.58 4.05
C ALA A 176 -13.05 25.34 3.88
N LEU A 177 -13.54 24.30 3.19
CA LEU A 177 -12.80 23.07 2.91
C LEU A 177 -11.57 23.33 2.03
N HIS A 178 -11.69 24.16 0.98
CA HIS A 178 -10.57 24.50 0.09
C HIS A 178 -9.58 25.48 0.73
N SER A 179 -10.05 26.40 1.57
CA SER A 179 -9.18 27.43 2.17
C SER A 179 -8.34 26.91 3.34
N TRP A 180 -8.93 26.16 4.28
CA TRP A 180 -8.21 25.69 5.48
C TRP A 180 -8.67 24.34 6.01
N GLY A 181 -9.90 23.90 5.72
CA GLY A 181 -10.48 22.66 6.24
C GLY A 181 -9.68 21.40 5.87
N TRP A 182 -9.03 21.40 4.71
CA TRP A 182 -8.13 20.33 4.28
C TRP A 182 -6.93 20.11 5.21
N ARG A 183 -6.56 21.08 6.07
CA ARG A 183 -5.47 20.92 7.05
C ARG A 183 -5.86 20.06 8.24
N ILE A 184 -7.14 20.01 8.62
CA ILE A 184 -7.64 19.33 9.82
C ILE A 184 -7.21 17.85 9.87
N PRO A 185 -7.38 17.05 8.80
CA PRO A 185 -6.93 15.66 8.80
C PRO A 185 -5.44 15.49 9.04
N PHE A 186 -4.60 16.37 8.46
CA PHE A 186 -3.15 16.32 8.65
C PHE A 186 -2.74 16.71 10.06
N VAL A 187 -3.47 17.64 10.71
CA VAL A 187 -3.27 17.96 12.13
C VAL A 187 -3.65 16.76 13.01
N ILE A 188 -4.77 16.10 12.73
CA ILE A 188 -5.17 14.87 13.45
C ILE A 188 -4.13 13.76 13.27
N GLY A 189 -3.62 13.59 12.04
CA GLY A 189 -2.51 12.70 11.72
C GLY A 189 -1.24 13.02 12.51
N ALA A 190 -0.83 14.28 12.52
CA ALA A 190 0.33 14.76 13.27
C ALA A 190 0.19 14.54 14.78
N LEU A 191 -1.00 14.79 15.35
CA LEU A 191 -1.29 14.50 16.76
C LEU A 191 -1.24 13.00 17.04
N GLY A 192 -1.83 12.18 16.17
CA GLY A 192 -1.75 10.72 16.26
C GLY A 192 -0.30 10.23 16.22
N ALA A 193 0.50 10.75 15.29
CA ALA A 193 1.91 10.41 15.16
C ALA A 193 2.74 10.85 16.38
N ALA A 194 2.45 12.03 16.94
CA ALA A 194 3.08 12.51 18.18
C ALA A 194 2.72 11.63 19.39
N ILE A 195 1.46 11.20 19.51
CA ILE A 195 1.01 10.27 20.55
C ILE A 195 1.74 8.93 20.41
N ILE A 196 1.81 8.38 19.20
CA ILE A 196 2.53 7.12 18.93
C ILE A 196 4.02 7.26 19.23
N PHE A 197 4.64 8.39 18.87
CA PHE A 197 6.02 8.69 19.21
C PHE A 197 6.24 8.69 20.73
N TYR A 198 5.37 9.35 21.49
CA TYR A 198 5.44 9.37 22.95
C TYR A 198 5.22 7.98 23.56
N LEU A 199 4.23 7.23 23.09
CA LEU A 199 3.93 5.89 23.57
C LEU A 199 5.09 4.91 23.29
N ARG A 200 5.72 5.02 22.11
CA ARG A 200 6.86 4.16 21.73
C ARG A 200 8.13 4.54 22.48
N ARG A 201 8.33 5.81 22.83
CA ARG A 201 9.48 6.25 23.66
C ARG A 201 9.56 5.51 25.00
N ASN A 202 8.40 5.23 25.61
CA ASN A 202 8.31 4.62 26.94
C ASN A 202 8.17 3.08 26.91
N MET A 203 8.03 2.48 25.72
CA MET A 203 7.75 1.04 25.57
C MET A 203 8.98 0.21 25.18
N LEU A 204 10.13 0.87 24.98
CA LEU A 204 11.37 0.28 24.46
C LEU A 204 12.32 -0.28 25.55
N GLU A 205 11.75 -0.71 26.67
CA GLU A 205 12.41 -1.49 27.72
C GLU A 205 11.54 -2.72 27.99
N THR A 206 11.84 -3.85 27.34
CA THR A 206 11.48 -5.19 27.82
C THR A 206 12.15 -6.23 26.91
N ASP A 207 13.30 -6.74 27.36
CA ASP A 207 13.66 -8.16 27.61
C ASP A 207 13.10 -9.26 26.69
N VAL A 208 12.88 -9.02 25.40
CA VAL A 208 12.46 -10.06 24.43
C VAL A 208 13.45 -10.21 23.28
N TYR A 209 14.64 -9.61 23.36
CA TYR A 209 15.48 -9.44 22.18
C TYR A 209 16.96 -9.78 22.35
N GLU A 210 17.29 -10.73 23.24
CA GLU A 210 18.62 -11.35 23.26
C GLU A 210 18.72 -12.63 22.39
N GLU A 211 17.61 -13.28 22.04
CA GLU A 211 17.66 -14.61 21.41
C GLU A 211 17.80 -14.62 19.87
N SER A 212 18.00 -13.47 19.23
CA SER A 212 18.23 -13.39 17.77
C SER A 212 19.49 -12.61 17.39
N ALA A 213 20.35 -12.30 18.38
CA ALA A 213 21.61 -11.61 18.16
C ALA A 213 22.73 -12.56 17.65
N ASP A 214 22.57 -13.88 17.82
CA ASP A 214 23.64 -14.85 17.55
C ASP A 214 23.61 -15.47 16.13
N ASP A 215 22.64 -15.14 15.27
CA ASP A 215 22.53 -15.74 13.92
C ASP A 215 22.96 -14.79 12.78
N ALA A 216 23.79 -13.79 13.11
CA ALA A 216 24.34 -12.82 12.17
C ALA A 216 25.71 -13.27 11.64
N GLY A 217 25.72 -14.31 10.80
CA GLY A 217 26.82 -14.55 9.85
C GLY A 217 26.96 -13.34 8.92
N ALA A 218 27.95 -12.50 9.21
CA ALA A 218 28.02 -11.10 8.79
C ALA A 218 28.58 -10.82 7.37
N ASP A 219 28.94 -11.82 6.57
CA ASP A 219 29.82 -11.54 5.41
C ASP A 219 29.30 -11.90 4.00
N SER A 220 28.00 -12.16 3.78
CA SER A 220 27.50 -12.31 2.40
C SER A 220 26.03 -11.98 2.12
N LYS A 221 25.26 -11.53 3.12
CA LYS A 221 23.81 -11.36 2.99
C LYS A 221 23.44 -9.94 2.55
N GLY A 222 22.97 -9.80 1.30
CA GLY A 222 22.14 -8.64 0.89
C GLY A 222 22.79 -7.61 -0.04
N THR A 223 23.47 -8.04 -1.11
CA THR A 223 23.98 -7.10 -2.12
C THR A 223 23.03 -7.03 -3.33
N LEU A 224 22.86 -5.85 -3.94
CA LEU A 224 22.18 -5.66 -5.24
C LEU A 224 22.66 -6.66 -6.32
N THR A 225 23.89 -7.15 -6.18
CA THR A 225 24.51 -8.20 -7.00
C THR A 225 23.76 -9.55 -6.92
N ALA A 226 23.24 -9.93 -5.76
CA ALA A 226 22.43 -11.15 -5.59
C ALA A 226 21.04 -11.01 -6.24
N LEU A 227 20.47 -9.81 -6.23
CA LEU A 227 19.22 -9.53 -6.96
C LEU A 227 19.42 -9.66 -8.47
N TRP A 228 20.56 -9.17 -8.99
CA TRP A 228 20.88 -9.25 -10.41
C TRP A 228 21.07 -10.69 -10.90
N ALA A 229 21.55 -11.58 -10.03
CA ALA A 229 21.64 -13.02 -10.27
C ALA A 229 20.24 -13.68 -10.42
N HIS A 230 19.22 -13.16 -9.71
CA HIS A 230 17.83 -13.64 -9.73
C HIS A 230 16.86 -12.68 -10.43
N ARG A 231 17.31 -12.03 -11.52
CA ARG A 231 16.52 -11.02 -12.25
C ARG A 231 15.23 -11.57 -12.87
N ARG A 232 15.19 -12.87 -13.20
CA ARG A 232 13.99 -13.52 -13.78
C ARG A 232 12.90 -13.64 -12.72
N GLU A 233 13.27 -14.09 -11.54
CA GLU A 233 12.41 -14.22 -10.37
C GLU A 233 11.92 -12.84 -9.90
N ALA A 234 12.80 -11.85 -9.87
CA ALA A 234 12.42 -10.46 -9.59
C ALA A 234 11.37 -9.93 -10.58
N PHE A 235 11.55 -10.18 -11.88
CA PHE A 235 10.57 -9.79 -12.90
C PHE A 235 9.23 -10.52 -12.73
N LEU A 236 9.26 -11.82 -12.38
CA LEU A 236 8.04 -12.57 -12.07
C LEU A 236 7.29 -12.00 -10.87
N VAL A 237 7.99 -11.58 -9.80
CA VAL A 237 7.36 -10.89 -8.65
C VAL A 237 6.70 -9.58 -9.08
N MET A 238 7.38 -8.81 -9.92
CA MET A 238 6.84 -7.55 -10.43
C MET A 238 5.59 -7.81 -11.25
N ALA A 239 5.63 -8.74 -12.20
CA ALA A 239 4.49 -9.10 -13.04
C ALA A 239 3.32 -9.71 -12.24
N LEU A 240 3.60 -10.49 -11.20
CA LEU A 240 2.60 -11.03 -10.25
C LEU A 240 1.94 -9.91 -9.43
N THR A 241 2.67 -8.84 -9.12
CA THR A 241 2.20 -7.73 -8.28
C THR A 241 1.47 -6.66 -9.09
N MET A 242 1.89 -6.45 -10.34
CA MET A 242 1.48 -5.33 -11.20
C MET A 242 -0.05 -5.21 -11.32
N GLY A 243 -0.74 -6.22 -11.85
CA GLY A 243 -2.19 -6.15 -12.04
C GLY A 243 -2.95 -5.91 -10.74
N GLY A 244 -2.56 -6.61 -9.67
CA GLY A 244 -3.18 -6.49 -8.36
C GLY A 244 -3.02 -5.11 -7.72
N THR A 245 -1.83 -4.51 -7.81
CA THR A 245 -1.56 -3.19 -7.22
C THR A 245 -2.24 -2.07 -8.01
N VAL A 246 -2.20 -2.10 -9.35
CA VAL A 246 -2.91 -1.10 -10.18
C VAL A 246 -4.40 -1.16 -9.90
N ALA A 247 -4.99 -2.37 -9.91
CA ALA A 247 -6.42 -2.54 -9.67
C ALA A 247 -6.81 -2.06 -8.26
N TYR A 248 -6.03 -2.41 -7.23
CA TYR A 248 -6.27 -1.97 -5.86
C TYR A 248 -6.30 -0.44 -5.74
N TYR A 249 -5.27 0.27 -6.23
CA TYR A 249 -5.23 1.73 -6.14
C TYR A 249 -6.27 2.41 -7.04
N THR A 250 -6.63 1.79 -8.16
CA THR A 250 -7.72 2.25 -9.04
C THR A 250 -9.04 2.30 -8.28
N TYR A 251 -9.43 1.20 -7.64
CA TYR A 251 -10.75 1.08 -7.02
C TYR A 251 -10.83 1.59 -5.58
N THR A 252 -9.71 1.74 -4.87
CA THR A 252 -9.72 2.24 -3.48
C THR A 252 -9.30 3.70 -3.33
N THR A 253 -8.48 4.23 -4.25
CA THR A 253 -7.90 5.58 -4.12
C THR A 253 -8.36 6.51 -5.24
N TYR A 254 -8.24 6.07 -6.50
CA TYR A 254 -8.64 6.89 -7.65
C TYR A 254 -10.17 6.96 -7.83
N LEU A 255 -10.91 5.91 -7.47
CA LEU A 255 -12.35 5.80 -7.65
C LEU A 255 -13.13 7.01 -7.14
N THR A 256 -12.80 7.53 -5.95
CA THR A 256 -13.47 8.73 -5.39
C THR A 256 -13.34 9.93 -6.33
N LYS A 257 -12.13 10.16 -6.88
CA LYS A 257 -11.87 11.25 -7.83
C LYS A 257 -12.53 11.01 -9.17
N TYR A 258 -12.56 9.77 -9.63
CA TYR A 258 -13.23 9.40 -10.87
C TYR A 258 -14.74 9.68 -10.79
N LEU A 259 -15.37 9.29 -9.68
CA LEU A 259 -16.79 9.53 -9.44
C LEU A 259 -17.12 11.03 -9.40
N SER A 260 -16.29 11.85 -8.75
CA SER A 260 -16.55 13.29 -8.65
C SER A 260 -16.19 14.06 -9.92
N ASN A 261 -15.03 13.76 -10.51
CA ASN A 261 -14.46 14.59 -11.59
C ASN A 261 -14.88 14.11 -12.98
N SER A 262 -15.26 12.84 -13.15
CA SER A 262 -15.54 12.23 -14.46
C SER A 262 -16.96 11.72 -14.59
N ALA A 263 -17.50 11.06 -13.56
CA ALA A 263 -18.89 10.60 -13.55
C ALA A 263 -19.90 11.70 -13.17
N GLY A 264 -19.42 12.88 -12.73
CA GLY A 264 -20.25 14.04 -12.41
C GLY A 264 -21.06 13.92 -11.12
N LEU A 265 -20.73 12.96 -10.24
CA LEU A 265 -21.37 12.89 -8.92
C LEU A 265 -20.88 14.03 -8.02
N SER A 266 -21.73 14.46 -7.08
CA SER A 266 -21.26 15.39 -6.04
C SER A 266 -20.11 14.77 -5.24
N LYS A 267 -19.15 15.59 -4.79
CA LYS A 267 -18.00 15.13 -3.99
C LYS A 267 -18.46 14.37 -2.74
N GLU A 268 -19.55 14.78 -2.11
CA GLU A 268 -20.16 14.08 -0.97
C GLU A 268 -20.64 12.67 -1.34
N THR A 269 -21.37 12.54 -2.45
CA THR A 269 -21.87 11.24 -2.93
C THR A 269 -20.71 10.32 -3.28
N ALA A 270 -19.69 10.83 -3.98
CA ALA A 270 -18.50 10.08 -4.36
C ALA A 270 -17.72 9.56 -3.13
N THR A 271 -17.56 10.40 -2.10
CA THR A 271 -16.93 10.01 -0.83
C THR A 271 -17.76 8.97 -0.10
N LEU A 272 -19.09 9.13 -0.04
CA LEU A 272 -20.00 8.17 0.59
C LEU A 272 -19.98 6.80 -0.10
N VAL A 273 -20.02 6.77 -1.44
CA VAL A 273 -19.91 5.52 -2.22
C VAL A 273 -18.62 4.80 -1.86
N SER A 274 -17.50 5.51 -1.88
CA SER A 274 -16.18 4.93 -1.60
C SER A 274 -16.07 4.45 -0.14
N PHE A 275 -16.58 5.22 0.82
CA PHE A 275 -16.62 4.84 2.24
C PHE A 275 -17.41 3.55 2.47
N CYS A 276 -18.63 3.47 1.94
CA CYS A 276 -19.46 2.27 2.05
C CYS A 276 -18.83 1.06 1.34
N ALA A 277 -18.27 1.28 0.15
CA ALA A 277 -17.61 0.23 -0.62
C ALA A 277 -16.39 -0.35 0.12
N LEU A 278 -15.59 0.50 0.76
CA LEU A 278 -14.41 0.08 1.52
C LEU A 278 -14.75 -0.66 2.81
N ILE A 279 -15.85 -0.32 3.49
CA ILE A 279 -16.34 -1.09 4.64
C ILE A 279 -16.65 -2.54 4.22
N VAL A 280 -17.40 -2.69 3.14
CA VAL A 280 -17.74 -4.03 2.62
C VAL A 280 -16.48 -4.75 2.15
N PHE A 281 -15.58 -4.06 1.45
CA PHE A 281 -14.31 -4.62 1.00
C PHE A 281 -13.45 -5.14 2.17
N ALA A 282 -13.35 -4.39 3.27
CA ALA A 282 -12.64 -4.82 4.48
C ALA A 282 -13.27 -6.08 5.09
N CYS A 283 -14.60 -6.17 5.14
CA CYS A 283 -15.31 -7.34 5.67
C CYS A 283 -15.15 -8.59 4.79
N ILE A 284 -14.99 -8.44 3.48
CA ILE A 284 -14.85 -9.59 2.56
C ILE A 284 -13.41 -10.15 2.59
N GLN A 285 -12.37 -9.36 2.94
CA GLN A 285 -10.98 -9.86 2.92
C GLN A 285 -10.78 -11.15 3.73
N PRO A 286 -11.23 -11.26 5.00
CA PRO A 286 -11.04 -12.48 5.79
C PRO A 286 -11.85 -13.66 5.26
N LEU A 287 -13.03 -13.41 4.69
CA LEU A 287 -13.87 -14.44 4.09
C LEU A 287 -13.17 -15.05 2.87
N ALA A 288 -12.60 -14.22 2.00
CA ALA A 288 -11.84 -14.65 0.84
C ALA A 288 -10.51 -15.31 1.22
N GLY A 289 -9.83 -14.82 2.26
CA GLY A 289 -8.63 -15.45 2.81
C GLY A 289 -8.92 -16.87 3.28
N ARG A 290 -10.03 -17.07 4.02
CA ARG A 290 -10.50 -18.40 4.44
C ARG A 290 -10.94 -19.27 3.26
N LEU A 291 -11.52 -18.68 2.21
CA LEU A 291 -11.88 -19.40 0.99
C LEU A 291 -10.63 -19.94 0.30
N SER A 292 -9.56 -19.15 0.21
CA SER A 292 -8.25 -19.57 -0.33
C SER A 292 -7.64 -20.74 0.43
N ASP A 293 -7.79 -20.75 1.77
CA ASP A 293 -7.35 -21.89 2.58
C ASP A 293 -8.11 -23.18 2.22
N ARG A 294 -9.33 -23.08 1.69
CA ARG A 294 -10.11 -24.24 1.22
C ARG A 294 -9.83 -24.62 -0.22
N ILE A 295 -9.89 -23.66 -1.16
CA ILE A 295 -9.85 -23.96 -2.61
C ILE A 295 -8.47 -23.81 -3.25
N GLY A 296 -7.49 -23.25 -2.54
CA GLY A 296 -6.17 -22.93 -3.08
C GLY A 296 -6.00 -21.45 -3.42
N ARG A 297 -4.76 -21.00 -3.57
CA ARG A 297 -4.41 -19.60 -3.85
C ARG A 297 -4.56 -19.29 -5.33
N ARG A 298 -4.18 -20.23 -6.19
CA ARG A 298 -4.16 -20.04 -7.65
C ARG A 298 -5.57 -19.78 -8.23
N PRO A 299 -6.65 -20.48 -7.82
CA PRO A 299 -7.99 -20.17 -8.29
C PRO A 299 -8.42 -18.73 -8.01
N LEU A 300 -8.11 -18.19 -6.82
CA LEU A 300 -8.46 -16.81 -6.47
C LEU A 300 -7.67 -15.78 -7.29
N LEU A 301 -6.38 -16.03 -7.54
CA LEU A 301 -5.57 -15.15 -8.39
C LEU A 301 -6.07 -15.15 -9.83
N ILE A 302 -6.44 -16.31 -10.36
CA ILE A 302 -6.98 -16.43 -11.73
C ILE A 302 -8.34 -15.75 -11.83
N THR A 303 -9.27 -15.96 -10.87
CA THR A 303 -10.58 -15.29 -10.90
C THR A 303 -10.45 -13.78 -10.79
N PHE A 304 -9.55 -13.28 -9.93
CA PHE A 304 -9.18 -11.87 -9.90
C PHE A 304 -8.68 -11.40 -11.27
N ALA A 305 -7.67 -12.07 -11.85
CA ALA A 305 -7.01 -11.57 -13.05
C ALA A 305 -7.91 -11.64 -14.28
N VAL A 306 -8.72 -12.70 -14.43
CA VAL A 306 -9.77 -12.78 -15.47
C VAL A 306 -10.79 -11.66 -15.26
N GLY A 307 -11.33 -11.52 -14.03
CA GLY A 307 -12.30 -10.50 -13.70
C GLY A 307 -11.76 -9.09 -13.98
N SER A 308 -10.56 -8.76 -13.52
CA SER A 308 -9.95 -7.44 -13.73
C SER A 308 -9.57 -7.20 -15.19
N THR A 309 -9.21 -8.23 -15.96
CA THR A 309 -8.94 -8.08 -17.40
C THR A 309 -10.19 -7.74 -18.18
N PHE A 310 -11.29 -8.48 -17.95
CA PHE A 310 -12.50 -8.33 -18.77
C PHE A 310 -13.52 -7.34 -18.22
N LEU A 311 -13.60 -7.18 -16.89
CA LEU A 311 -14.63 -6.35 -16.25
C LEU A 311 -14.16 -4.92 -15.96
N THR A 312 -12.86 -4.61 -15.96
CA THR A 312 -12.42 -3.24 -15.64
C THR A 312 -12.94 -2.20 -16.62
N VAL A 313 -12.81 -2.46 -17.93
CA VAL A 313 -13.30 -1.54 -18.97
C VAL A 313 -14.81 -1.32 -18.88
N PRO A 314 -15.67 -2.36 -18.85
CA PRO A 314 -17.12 -2.15 -18.75
C PRO A 314 -17.51 -1.51 -17.41
N ILE A 315 -16.92 -1.91 -16.28
CA ILE A 315 -17.23 -1.30 -14.98
C ILE A 315 -16.90 0.20 -14.98
N MET A 316 -15.71 0.59 -15.41
CA MET A 316 -15.32 2.00 -15.45
C MET A 316 -16.19 2.82 -16.42
N THR A 317 -16.54 2.24 -17.57
CA THR A 317 -17.42 2.88 -18.56
C THR A 317 -18.85 3.05 -18.03
N MET A 318 -19.37 2.05 -17.31
CA MET A 318 -20.69 2.13 -16.66
C MET A 318 -20.68 3.09 -15.48
N LEU A 319 -19.58 3.15 -14.70
CA LEU A 319 -19.42 4.08 -13.58
C LEU A 319 -19.53 5.54 -14.04
N LYS A 320 -19.04 5.86 -15.25
CA LYS A 320 -19.19 7.20 -15.85
C LYS A 320 -20.65 7.63 -16.00
N HIS A 321 -21.56 6.66 -16.16
CA HIS A 321 -22.98 6.87 -16.38
C HIS A 321 -23.83 6.45 -15.17
N ALA A 322 -23.22 6.21 -14.00
CA ALA A 322 -23.93 5.71 -12.82
C ALA A 322 -25.01 6.68 -12.32
N GLY A 323 -24.77 8.00 -12.44
CA GLY A 323 -25.73 9.08 -12.19
C GLY A 323 -26.23 9.24 -10.75
N SER A 324 -26.05 8.24 -9.88
CA SER A 324 -26.53 8.26 -8.49
C SER A 324 -25.74 7.30 -7.59
N PHE A 325 -26.01 7.36 -6.29
CA PHE A 325 -25.32 6.59 -5.26
C PHE A 325 -25.39 5.07 -5.46
N TRP A 326 -26.58 4.50 -5.66
CA TRP A 326 -26.76 3.04 -5.68
C TRP A 326 -26.10 2.33 -6.87
N PRO A 327 -26.23 2.80 -8.13
CA PRO A 327 -25.51 2.21 -9.26
C PRO A 327 -23.99 2.35 -9.10
N ALA A 328 -23.51 3.50 -8.61
CA ALA A 328 -22.09 3.71 -8.36
C ALA A 328 -21.55 2.77 -7.28
N LEU A 329 -22.29 2.57 -6.19
CA LEU A 329 -21.95 1.62 -5.13
C LEU A 329 -21.95 0.18 -5.63
N GLY A 330 -22.96 -0.22 -6.40
CA GLY A 330 -23.03 -1.58 -6.96
C GLY A 330 -21.84 -1.92 -7.86
N LEU A 331 -21.47 -0.98 -8.75
CA LEU A 331 -20.31 -1.14 -9.64
C LEU A 331 -18.97 -1.09 -8.89
N ALA A 332 -18.84 -0.22 -7.89
CA ALA A 332 -17.67 -0.16 -7.02
C ALA A 332 -17.48 -1.47 -6.23
N LEU A 333 -18.56 -2.01 -5.66
CA LEU A 333 -18.55 -3.29 -4.96
C LEU A 333 -18.19 -4.44 -5.90
N LEU A 334 -18.77 -4.47 -7.10
CA LEU A 334 -18.42 -5.49 -8.10
C LEU A 334 -16.91 -5.49 -8.40
N ALA A 335 -16.32 -4.32 -8.63
CA ALA A 335 -14.89 -4.19 -8.84
C ALA A 335 -14.07 -4.64 -7.63
N LEU A 336 -14.44 -4.22 -6.42
CA LEU A 336 -13.72 -4.56 -5.20
C LEU A 336 -13.82 -6.05 -4.84
N VAL A 337 -14.95 -6.70 -5.15
CA VAL A 337 -15.10 -8.16 -5.02
C VAL A 337 -14.11 -8.89 -5.95
N VAL A 338 -13.97 -8.43 -7.20
CA VAL A 338 -12.96 -8.97 -8.13
C VAL A 338 -11.55 -8.78 -7.57
N VAL A 339 -11.21 -7.57 -7.13
CA VAL A 339 -9.90 -7.22 -6.53
C VAL A 339 -9.57 -8.07 -5.31
N THR A 340 -10.59 -8.48 -4.56
CA THR A 340 -10.43 -9.29 -3.34
C THR A 340 -9.73 -10.63 -3.60
N GLY A 341 -9.88 -11.21 -4.79
CA GLY A 341 -9.16 -12.44 -5.17
C GLY A 341 -7.63 -12.30 -5.11
N TYR A 342 -7.10 -11.08 -5.29
CA TYR A 342 -5.68 -10.79 -5.10
C TYR A 342 -5.37 -10.31 -3.68
N THR A 343 -6.09 -9.30 -3.19
CA THR A 343 -5.73 -8.61 -1.94
C THR A 343 -5.82 -9.51 -0.71
N SER A 344 -6.75 -10.45 -0.68
CA SER A 344 -6.93 -11.35 0.47
C SER A 344 -5.78 -12.35 0.69
N ILE A 345 -4.98 -12.63 -0.34
CA ILE A 345 -3.97 -13.72 -0.32
C ILE A 345 -2.57 -13.28 -0.75
N ASN A 346 -2.42 -12.06 -1.26
CA ASN A 346 -1.18 -11.56 -1.84
C ASN A 346 0.03 -11.70 -0.90
N ALA A 347 -0.14 -11.43 0.39
CA ALA A 347 0.94 -11.56 1.37
C ALA A 347 1.37 -13.02 1.56
N CYS A 348 0.41 -13.95 1.66
CA CYS A 348 0.68 -15.38 1.80
C CYS A 348 1.36 -15.99 0.56
N VAL A 349 0.84 -15.70 -0.64
CA VAL A 349 1.41 -16.23 -1.90
C VAL A 349 2.89 -15.83 -2.03
N LYS A 350 3.23 -14.60 -1.66
CA LYS A 350 4.61 -14.11 -1.68
C LYS A 350 5.48 -14.76 -0.62
N ALA A 351 4.94 -15.02 0.58
CA ALA A 351 5.69 -15.79 1.56
C ALA A 351 5.94 -17.22 1.07
N GLU A 352 4.95 -17.90 0.49
CA GLU A 352 5.05 -19.29 0.04
C GLU A 352 5.94 -19.48 -1.19
N LEU A 353 6.02 -18.50 -2.10
CA LEU A 353 6.80 -18.59 -3.34
C LEU A 353 8.32 -18.47 -3.14
N PHE A 354 8.79 -17.88 -2.04
CA PHE A 354 10.19 -17.51 -1.89
C PHE A 354 10.81 -18.08 -0.62
N PRO A 355 12.00 -18.70 -0.67
CA PRO A 355 12.72 -19.20 0.51
C PRO A 355 13.01 -18.10 1.55
N THR A 356 12.95 -18.46 2.83
CA THR A 356 13.20 -17.59 4.00
C THR A 356 14.55 -16.85 3.91
N GLY A 357 15.60 -17.50 3.39
CA GLY A 357 16.96 -16.93 3.33
C GLY A 357 17.19 -15.79 2.33
N ILE A 358 16.32 -15.63 1.33
CA ILE A 358 16.40 -14.57 0.29
C ILE A 358 15.19 -13.62 0.30
N ARG A 359 14.21 -13.86 1.18
CA ARG A 359 12.90 -13.20 1.20
C ARG A 359 12.98 -11.70 1.51
N ALA A 360 13.85 -11.31 2.44
CA ALA A 360 13.92 -9.94 2.94
C ALA A 360 14.36 -8.91 1.89
N LEU A 361 15.24 -9.29 0.94
CA LEU A 361 15.75 -8.36 -0.08
C LEU A 361 15.38 -8.78 -1.51
N GLY A 362 15.31 -10.08 -1.80
CA GLY A 362 14.96 -10.61 -3.13
C GLY A 362 13.48 -10.51 -3.49
N VAL A 363 12.58 -10.38 -2.50
CA VAL A 363 11.12 -10.28 -2.73
C VAL A 363 10.58 -8.91 -2.37
N ALA A 364 11.03 -8.37 -1.22
CA ALA A 364 10.57 -7.07 -0.76
C ALA A 364 10.94 -5.94 -1.73
N LEU A 365 12.12 -5.99 -2.33
CA LEU A 365 12.59 -4.96 -3.26
C LEU A 365 11.81 -4.99 -4.59
N PRO A 366 11.70 -6.13 -5.33
CA PRO A 366 10.86 -6.18 -6.53
C PRO A 366 9.39 -5.85 -6.25
N TYR A 367 8.87 -6.27 -5.10
CA TYR A 367 7.51 -5.90 -4.68
C TYR A 367 7.36 -4.38 -4.47
N ALA A 368 8.28 -3.75 -3.75
CA ALA A 368 8.25 -2.32 -3.49
C ALA A 368 8.41 -1.52 -4.78
N VAL A 369 9.28 -1.96 -5.70
CA VAL A 369 9.45 -1.38 -7.03
C VAL A 369 8.16 -1.52 -7.85
N ALA A 370 7.53 -2.70 -7.88
CA ALA A 370 6.26 -2.88 -8.58
C ALA A 370 5.16 -1.98 -8.00
N ASN A 371 5.05 -1.90 -6.68
CA ASN A 371 4.11 -0.98 -6.04
C ASN A 371 4.40 0.48 -6.38
N ALA A 372 5.66 0.88 -6.49
CA ALA A 372 5.99 2.25 -6.87
C ALA A 372 5.65 2.54 -8.34
N LEU A 373 6.03 1.64 -9.25
CA LEU A 373 5.82 1.81 -10.69
C LEU A 373 4.36 1.72 -11.12
N PHE A 374 3.54 0.96 -10.39
CA PHE A 374 2.19 0.62 -10.81
C PHE A 374 1.12 1.07 -9.82
N GLY A 375 1.36 0.92 -8.52
CA GLY A 375 0.39 1.33 -7.49
C GLY A 375 0.44 2.84 -7.23
N GLY A 376 1.62 3.36 -6.90
CA GLY A 376 1.83 4.77 -6.57
C GLY A 376 1.58 5.72 -7.73
N THR A 377 1.85 5.28 -8.96
CA THR A 377 1.63 6.04 -10.20
C THR A 377 0.23 5.85 -10.79
N ALA A 378 -0.58 4.89 -10.31
CA ALA A 378 -1.88 4.57 -10.91
C ALA A 378 -2.76 5.83 -11.07
N GLU A 379 -2.84 6.63 -10.01
CA GLU A 379 -3.60 7.87 -10.03
C GLU A 379 -3.03 8.91 -11.00
N TYR A 380 -1.70 9.08 -11.04
CA TYR A 380 -1.04 9.99 -11.97
C TYR A 380 -1.33 9.59 -13.43
N VAL A 381 -1.19 8.30 -13.76
CA VAL A 381 -1.46 7.77 -15.10
C VAL A 381 -2.93 7.97 -15.47
N ALA A 382 -3.86 7.75 -14.54
CA ALA A 382 -5.28 7.97 -14.76
C ALA A 382 -5.60 9.44 -15.09
N LEU A 383 -5.02 10.37 -14.32
CA LEU A 383 -5.20 11.80 -14.54
C LEU A 383 -4.49 12.27 -15.83
N TRP A 384 -3.34 11.69 -16.19
CA TRP A 384 -2.67 11.97 -17.45
C TRP A 384 -3.50 11.55 -18.66
N PHE A 385 -4.11 10.35 -18.64
CA PHE A 385 -5.05 9.94 -19.69
C PHE A 385 -6.26 10.87 -19.78
N LYS A 386 -6.78 11.34 -18.64
CA LYS A 386 -7.87 12.32 -18.59
C LYS A 386 -7.46 13.66 -19.20
N ASP A 387 -6.29 14.17 -18.84
CA ASP A 387 -5.74 15.44 -19.36
C ASP A 387 -5.51 15.37 -20.88
N ALA A 388 -5.05 14.23 -21.37
CA ALA A 388 -4.87 13.95 -22.79
C ALA A 388 -6.20 13.73 -23.57
N GLY A 389 -7.36 13.78 -22.91
CA GLY A 389 -8.67 13.53 -23.53
C GLY A 389 -8.96 12.05 -23.86
N LEU A 390 -8.11 11.12 -23.43
CA LEU A 390 -8.18 9.68 -23.70
C LEU A 390 -8.41 8.88 -22.41
N GLU A 391 -9.37 9.30 -21.60
CA GLU A 391 -9.63 8.73 -20.26
C GLU A 391 -9.84 7.20 -20.27
N SER A 392 -10.48 6.67 -21.32
CA SER A 392 -10.67 5.22 -21.48
C SER A 392 -9.37 4.44 -21.64
N GLY A 393 -8.28 5.10 -22.07
CA GLY A 393 -6.95 4.52 -22.15
C GLY A 393 -6.44 4.03 -20.79
N PHE A 394 -6.82 4.69 -19.69
CA PHE A 394 -6.50 4.21 -18.35
C PHE A 394 -7.19 2.87 -18.05
N TYR A 395 -8.43 2.66 -18.48
CA TYR A 395 -9.15 1.42 -18.19
C TYR A 395 -8.50 0.23 -18.89
N TRP A 396 -8.07 0.45 -20.14
CA TRP A 396 -7.30 -0.52 -20.91
C TRP A 396 -5.90 -0.76 -20.33
N TYR A 397 -5.27 0.27 -19.76
CA TYR A 397 -4.01 0.12 -19.04
C TYR A 397 -4.17 -0.79 -17.81
N VAL A 398 -5.20 -0.60 -16.98
CA VAL A 398 -5.47 -1.47 -15.83
C VAL A 398 -5.79 -2.90 -16.29
N ALA A 399 -6.63 -3.06 -17.32
CA ALA A 399 -6.96 -4.36 -17.89
C ALA A 399 -5.73 -5.09 -18.48
N GLY A 400 -4.85 -4.36 -19.18
CA GLY A 400 -3.59 -4.89 -19.71
C GLY A 400 -2.63 -5.33 -18.61
N CYS A 401 -2.51 -4.55 -17.53
CA CYS A 401 -1.72 -4.94 -16.36
C CYS A 401 -2.27 -6.23 -15.72
N ALA A 402 -3.60 -6.34 -15.59
CA ALA A 402 -4.25 -7.55 -15.10
C ALA A 402 -4.04 -8.75 -16.04
N ALA A 403 -4.06 -8.54 -17.36
CA ALA A 403 -3.84 -9.59 -18.35
C ALA A 403 -2.40 -10.15 -18.29
N VAL A 404 -1.40 -9.29 -18.09
CA VAL A 404 -0.01 -9.76 -17.88
C VAL A 404 0.09 -10.57 -16.59
N SER A 405 -0.52 -10.12 -15.50
CA SER A 405 -0.57 -10.91 -14.25
C SER A 405 -1.32 -12.24 -14.44
N LEU A 406 -2.38 -12.28 -15.25
CA LEU A 406 -3.13 -13.49 -15.59
C LEU A 406 -2.21 -14.54 -16.24
N ILE A 407 -1.39 -14.15 -17.22
CA ILE A 407 -0.43 -15.05 -17.87
C ILE A 407 0.50 -15.68 -16.83
N VAL A 408 1.02 -14.88 -15.89
CA VAL A 408 1.88 -15.38 -14.81
C VAL A 408 1.12 -16.36 -13.91
N TYR A 409 -0.11 -16.02 -13.48
CA TYR A 409 -0.91 -16.88 -12.60
C TYR A 409 -1.28 -18.23 -13.24
N LEU A 410 -1.46 -18.26 -14.57
CA LEU A 410 -1.68 -19.49 -15.32
C LEU A 410 -0.44 -20.40 -15.31
N THR A 411 0.76 -19.83 -15.32
CA THR A 411 2.02 -20.59 -15.27
C THR A 411 2.49 -20.95 -13.86
N MET A 412 1.91 -20.32 -12.83
CA MET A 412 2.29 -20.52 -11.44
C MET A 412 1.77 -21.87 -10.89
N ARG A 413 2.57 -22.52 -10.04
CA ARG A 413 2.13 -23.69 -9.27
C ARG A 413 1.25 -23.26 -8.09
N GLU A 414 0.36 -24.15 -7.65
CA GLU A 414 -0.42 -23.93 -6.44
C GLU A 414 0.50 -23.92 -5.21
N THR A 415 0.29 -22.95 -4.31
CA THR A 415 1.19 -22.71 -3.15
C THR A 415 0.59 -23.16 -1.83
N LYS A 416 -0.68 -23.58 -1.82
CA LYS A 416 -1.45 -23.86 -0.61
C LYS A 416 -0.80 -24.80 0.41
N ASP A 417 -0.14 -25.84 -0.06
CA ASP A 417 0.40 -26.90 0.78
C ASP A 417 1.94 -26.83 0.88
N ILE A 418 2.55 -25.69 0.52
CA ILE A 418 4.00 -25.52 0.61
C ILE A 418 4.41 -25.39 2.09
N ASP A 419 5.20 -26.36 2.55
CA ASP A 419 5.89 -26.30 3.82
C ASP A 419 7.07 -25.32 3.73
N LEU A 420 7.00 -24.22 4.47
CA LEU A 420 8.03 -23.18 4.49
C LEU A 420 9.35 -23.72 5.06
N ASN A 421 9.31 -24.75 5.91
CA ASN A 421 10.49 -25.35 6.52
C ASN A 421 11.27 -26.22 5.53
N ARG A 422 10.61 -26.84 4.53
CA ARG A 422 11.30 -27.59 3.46
C ARG A 422 11.98 -26.69 2.43
N VAL A 423 11.43 -25.50 2.17
CA VAL A 423 12.01 -24.53 1.21
C VAL A 423 13.32 -23.94 1.75
N ALA A 424 13.47 -23.82 3.08
CA ALA A 424 14.72 -23.42 3.72
C ALA A 424 15.85 -24.46 3.52
N ALA A 425 15.51 -25.75 3.43
CA ALA A 425 16.46 -26.85 3.27
C ALA A 425 16.87 -27.11 1.81
N ALA A 426 16.14 -26.58 0.83
CA ALA A 426 16.36 -26.82 -0.61
C ALA A 426 17.15 -25.72 -1.32
N ALA A 427 17.97 -24.93 -0.60
CA ALA A 427 18.95 -24.06 -1.24
C ALA A 427 19.97 -24.92 -2.04
N PRO A 428 20.45 -24.47 -3.22
CA PRO A 428 21.03 -25.38 -4.19
C PRO A 428 22.34 -26.01 -3.71
N GLU A 429 22.43 -27.35 -3.74
CA GLU A 429 23.66 -28.15 -3.67
C GLU A 429 24.71 -27.77 -4.75
N THR A 430 24.43 -26.79 -5.61
CA THR A 430 25.32 -26.33 -6.68
C THR A 430 26.57 -25.61 -6.16
N ALA A 431 26.63 -25.27 -4.87
CA ALA A 431 27.83 -24.68 -4.25
C ALA A 431 28.84 -25.73 -3.70
N GLN A 432 28.44 -26.99 -3.51
CA GLN A 432 29.33 -28.02 -2.95
C GLN A 432 30.18 -28.75 -4.01
N ARG A 433 29.75 -28.80 -5.28
CA ARG A 433 30.52 -29.49 -6.33
C ARG A 433 31.71 -28.72 -6.89
N THR A 434 31.84 -27.42 -6.58
CA THR A 434 33.02 -26.61 -6.97
C THR A 434 34.10 -26.56 -5.89
N ALA A 435 33.87 -27.12 -4.69
CA ALA A 435 34.86 -27.18 -3.62
C ALA A 435 35.61 -28.53 -3.54
N GLU A 436 35.17 -29.55 -4.30
CA GLU A 436 35.87 -30.84 -4.41
C GLU A 436 36.72 -30.95 -5.70
N ALA A 437 36.83 -29.86 -6.47
CA ALA A 437 37.58 -29.82 -7.73
C ALA A 437 38.68 -28.75 -7.77
N VAL A 438 39.10 -28.25 -6.60
CA VAL A 438 40.32 -27.44 -6.39
C VAL A 438 41.07 -28.05 -5.23
#